data_AF-A0A8S3XVW4-F1
#
_entry.id   AF-A0A8S3XVW4-F1
#
_cell.length_a   1.000
_cell.length_b   1.000
_cell.length_c   1.000
_cell.angle_alpha   90.00
_cell.angle_beta   90.00
_cell.angle_gamma   90.00
#
_symmetry.space_group_name_H-M   'P 1'
#
loop_
_entity.id
_entity.type
_entity.pdbx_description
1 polymer ?
#
loop_
_entity_poly.entity_id
_entity_poly.type
_entity_poly.pdbx_seq_one_letter_code
_entity_poly.pdbx_strand_id
1 'polypeptide(L)'
;MKRAMKLGDIPDVSCTVHQLQLCVRTSLDCNEEIKALLSKCKKKLTHFNHSRIAQTELHKIQKEQLNQECLSVIQECRVRWNNIFYMLERIIKIPYACTHVNTTSLSCLLKIGCSLKK
;
A
#
# COMPACT_ATOMS: atom_id res chain seq x y z
N MET A 1 6.63 -26.04 -3.09
CA MET A 1 5.98 -27.37 -3.25
C MET A 1 6.18 -27.96 -4.65
N LYS A 2 5.98 -27.22 -5.75
CA LYS A 2 6.22 -27.70 -7.13
C LYS A 2 7.57 -28.42 -7.35
N ARG A 3 8.66 -27.89 -6.79
CA ARG A 3 10.00 -28.50 -6.90
C ARG A 3 10.10 -29.85 -6.15
N ALA A 4 9.43 -29.98 -5.01
CA ALA A 4 9.40 -31.23 -4.24
C ALA A 4 8.50 -32.28 -4.91
N MET A 5 7.36 -31.86 -5.47
CA MET A 5 6.45 -32.75 -6.22
C MET A 5 7.12 -33.30 -7.49
N LYS A 6 7.88 -32.46 -8.21
CA LYS A 6 8.65 -32.86 -9.39
C LYS A 6 9.78 -33.85 -9.07
N LEU A 7 10.34 -33.79 -7.86
CA LEU A 7 11.37 -34.75 -7.40
C LEU A 7 10.77 -36.08 -6.94
N GLY A 8 9.50 -36.08 -6.49
CA GLY A 8 8.80 -37.28 -6.04
C GLY A 8 7.94 -37.96 -7.09
N ASP A 9 8.00 -37.52 -8.35
CA ASP A 9 7.12 -37.96 -9.45
C ASP A 9 5.61 -37.89 -9.10
N ILE A 10 5.24 -36.91 -8.27
CA ILE A 10 3.85 -36.67 -7.87
C ILE A 10 3.27 -35.65 -8.85
N PRO A 11 2.12 -35.92 -9.48
CA PRO A 11 1.48 -34.98 -10.39
C PRO A 11 1.25 -33.63 -9.70
N ASP A 12 1.62 -32.52 -10.37
CA ASP A 12 1.48 -31.17 -9.83
C ASP A 12 0.00 -30.82 -9.63
N VAL A 13 -0.48 -30.95 -8.41
CA VAL A 13 -1.82 -30.48 -8.02
C VAL A 13 -1.70 -28.98 -7.77
N SER A 14 -1.92 -28.21 -8.83
CA SER A 14 -1.87 -26.75 -8.69
C SER A 14 -3.02 -26.28 -7.80
N CYS A 15 -2.69 -25.66 -6.67
CA CYS A 15 -3.68 -25.21 -5.69
C CYS A 15 -4.63 -24.17 -6.32
N THR A 16 -5.94 -24.44 -6.32
CA THR A 16 -6.97 -23.55 -6.90
C THR A 16 -6.90 -22.14 -6.33
N VAL A 17 -6.62 -22.00 -5.03
CA VAL A 17 -6.44 -20.69 -4.38
C VAL A 17 -5.24 -19.93 -4.96
N HIS A 18 -4.14 -20.65 -5.23
CA HIS A 18 -2.96 -20.07 -5.86
C HIS A 18 -3.23 -19.64 -7.31
N GLN A 19 -4.02 -20.42 -8.05
CA GLN A 19 -4.42 -20.06 -9.42
C GLN A 19 -5.32 -18.82 -9.44
N LEU A 20 -6.29 -18.72 -8.53
CA LEU A 20 -7.12 -17.52 -8.37
C LEU A 20 -6.26 -16.30 -8.02
N GLN A 21 -5.32 -16.44 -7.09
CA GLN A 21 -4.39 -15.37 -6.74
C GLN A 21 -3.54 -14.92 -7.93
N LEU A 22 -3.08 -15.86 -8.76
CA LEU A 22 -2.32 -15.55 -9.97
C LEU A 22 -3.20 -14.81 -10.97
N CYS A 23 -4.42 -15.29 -11.23
CA CYS A 23 -5.37 -14.66 -12.14
C CYS A 23 -5.64 -13.19 -11.77
N VAL A 24 -5.96 -12.92 -10.49
CA VAL A 24 -6.19 -11.56 -10.01
C VAL A 24 -4.96 -10.68 -10.22
N ARG A 25 -3.76 -11.17 -9.89
CA ARG A 25 -2.52 -10.40 -10.08
C ARG A 25 -2.26 -10.09 -11.53
N THR A 26 -2.36 -11.09 -12.38
CA THR A 26 -2.17 -10.92 -13.82
C THR A 26 -3.16 -9.89 -14.36
N SER A 27 -4.43 -9.94 -13.95
CA SER A 27 -5.43 -8.95 -14.38
C SER A 27 -5.07 -7.51 -13.97
N LEU A 28 -4.51 -7.32 -12.77
CA LEU A 28 -4.07 -6.01 -12.28
C LEU A 28 -2.79 -5.54 -12.99
N ASP A 29 -1.89 -6.46 -13.32
CA ASP A 29 -0.63 -6.15 -14.00
C ASP A 29 -0.80 -5.92 -15.52
N CYS A 30 -1.83 -6.51 -16.14
CA CYS A 30 -2.17 -6.31 -17.55
C CYS A 30 -2.77 -4.93 -17.85
N ASN A 31 -3.34 -4.26 -16.84
CA ASN A 31 -3.91 -2.93 -17.00
C ASN A 31 -2.93 -1.86 -16.50
N GLU A 32 -2.30 -1.14 -17.43
CA GLU A 32 -1.29 -0.13 -17.11
C GLU A 32 -1.84 1.06 -16.30
N GLU A 33 -3.11 1.43 -16.46
CA GLU A 33 -3.73 2.50 -15.67
C GLU A 33 -3.86 2.10 -14.20
N ILE A 34 -4.36 0.89 -13.95
CA ILE A 34 -4.50 0.33 -12.61
C ILE A 34 -3.13 0.17 -11.97
N LYS A 35 -2.15 -0.31 -12.72
CA LYS A 35 -0.76 -0.47 -12.26
C LYS A 35 -0.12 0.87 -11.90
N ALA A 36 -0.34 1.91 -12.70
CA ALA A 36 0.13 3.26 -12.41
C ALA A 36 -0.53 3.83 -11.14
N LEU A 37 -1.84 3.62 -10.96
CA LEU A 37 -2.56 4.01 -9.75
C LEU A 37 -2.00 3.28 -8.51
N LEU A 38 -1.84 1.97 -8.58
CA LEU A 38 -1.28 1.15 -7.52
C LEU A 38 0.13 1.59 -7.15
N SER A 39 0.96 1.94 -8.13
CA SER A 39 2.32 2.46 -7.90
C SER A 39 2.31 3.78 -7.11
N LYS A 40 1.43 4.72 -7.47
CA LYS A 40 1.26 5.98 -6.73
C LYS A 40 0.81 5.73 -5.29
N CYS A 41 -0.18 4.86 -5.10
CA CYS A 41 -0.66 4.43 -3.80
C CYS A 41 0.47 3.83 -2.95
N LYS A 42 1.21 2.86 -3.50
CA LYS A 42 2.36 2.22 -2.85
C LYS A 42 3.41 3.24 -2.43
N LYS A 43 3.76 4.19 -3.31
CA LYS A 43 4.76 5.22 -3.00
C LYS A 43 4.37 6.05 -1.78
N LYS A 44 3.10 6.46 -1.69
CA LYS A 44 2.58 7.18 -0.51
C LYS A 44 2.70 6.33 0.75
N LEU A 45 2.24 5.07 0.68
CA LEU A 45 2.27 4.18 1.84
C LEU A 45 3.68 3.84 2.31
N THR A 46 4.60 3.61 1.38
CA THR A 46 6.01 3.38 1.68
C THR A 46 6.61 4.56 2.44
N HIS A 47 6.31 5.80 2.04
CA HIS A 47 6.74 6.99 2.77
C HIS A 47 6.24 7.00 4.22
N PHE A 48 4.95 6.71 4.44
CA PHE A 48 4.40 6.61 5.80
C PHE A 48 5.03 5.46 6.59
N ASN A 49 5.26 4.29 5.98
CA ASN A 49 5.88 3.16 6.68
C ASN A 49 7.32 3.44 7.13
N HIS A 50 8.08 4.22 6.36
CA HIS A 50 9.48 4.54 6.70
C HIS A 50 9.62 5.80 7.58
N SER A 51 8.68 6.74 7.51
CA SER A 51 8.76 7.98 8.29
C SER A 51 7.90 7.90 9.54
N ARG A 52 8.56 7.70 10.69
CA ARG A 52 7.92 7.74 12.01
C ARG A 52 7.24 9.09 12.28
N ILE A 53 7.83 10.19 11.79
CA ILE A 53 7.24 11.52 11.86
C ILE A 53 5.93 11.55 11.07
N ALA A 54 5.93 11.03 9.83
CA ALA A 54 4.72 11.01 9.01
C ALA A 54 3.61 10.12 9.61
N GLN A 55 3.95 9.03 10.31
CA GLN A 55 2.96 8.22 11.05
C GLN A 55 2.36 8.97 12.22
N THR A 56 3.19 9.67 13.01
CA THR A 56 2.72 10.46 14.15
C THR A 56 1.76 11.56 13.68
N GLU A 57 2.12 12.28 12.61
CA GLU A 57 1.24 13.31 12.04
C GLU A 57 -0.06 12.70 11.49
N LEU A 58 0.00 11.55 10.83
CA LEU A 58 -1.18 10.84 10.36
C LEU A 58 -2.13 10.48 11.52
N HIS A 59 -1.59 9.92 12.60
CA HIS A 59 -2.37 9.56 13.79
C HIS A 59 -2.97 10.79 14.47
N LYS A 60 -2.21 11.90 14.50
CA LYS A 60 -2.68 13.17 15.04
C LYS A 60 -3.91 13.67 14.27
N ILE A 61 -3.84 13.69 12.94
CA ILE A 61 -4.96 14.11 12.09
C ILE A 61 -6.18 13.19 12.28
N GLN A 62 -5.96 11.87 12.29
CA GLN A 62 -7.04 10.89 12.48
C GLN A 62 -7.78 11.10 13.82
N LYS A 63 -7.02 11.33 14.90
CA LYS A 63 -7.58 11.49 16.24
C LYS A 63 -8.18 12.87 16.47
N GLU A 64 -7.46 13.93 16.12
CA GLU A 64 -7.80 15.31 16.47
C GLU A 64 -8.76 15.96 15.47
N GLN A 65 -8.66 15.65 14.17
CA GLN A 65 -9.47 16.33 13.14
C GLN A 65 -10.68 15.51 12.71
N LEU A 66 -10.57 14.18 12.74
CA LEU A 66 -11.62 13.28 12.23
C LEU A 66 -12.32 12.49 13.33
N ASN A 67 -11.80 12.52 14.55
CA ASN A 67 -12.28 11.72 15.67
C ASN A 67 -12.43 10.23 15.29
N GLN A 68 -11.49 9.74 14.48
CA GLN A 68 -11.43 8.37 13.96
C GLN A 68 -10.38 7.55 14.72
N GLU A 69 -10.54 6.23 14.72
CA GLU A 69 -9.52 5.33 15.23
C GLU A 69 -8.22 5.48 14.42
N CYS A 70 -7.07 5.42 15.12
CA CYS A 70 -5.76 5.52 14.47
C CYS A 70 -5.54 4.30 13.56
N LEU A 71 -5.68 4.51 12.27
CA LEU A 71 -5.56 3.47 11.27
C LEU A 71 -4.15 3.46 10.69
N SER A 72 -3.40 2.39 10.98
CA SER A 72 -2.10 2.16 10.35
C SER A 72 -2.23 1.90 8.84
N VAL A 73 -1.17 2.27 8.13
CA VAL A 73 -0.99 2.04 6.70
C VAL A 73 -0.64 0.57 6.45
N ILE A 74 -1.34 -0.07 5.51
CA ILE A 74 -1.11 -1.46 5.12
C ILE A 74 -0.39 -1.48 3.77
N GLN A 75 0.82 -2.03 3.71
CA GLN A 75 1.52 -2.25 2.44
C GLN A 75 1.15 -3.60 1.85
N GLU A 76 1.06 -3.67 0.51
CA GLU A 76 0.84 -4.92 -0.21
C GLU A 76 1.92 -5.98 0.13
N CYS A 77 1.49 -7.23 0.30
CA CYS A 77 2.35 -8.38 0.53
C CYS A 77 2.12 -9.36 -0.62
N ARG A 78 3.19 -9.75 -1.30
CA ARG A 78 3.12 -10.61 -2.49
C ARG A 78 2.52 -12.00 -2.25
N VAL A 79 2.30 -12.42 -1.01
CA VAL A 79 1.83 -13.79 -0.74
C VAL A 79 0.36 -13.81 -0.30
N ARG A 80 -0.22 -12.66 0.06
CA ARG A 80 -1.62 -12.56 0.52
C ARG A 80 -2.48 -11.86 -0.53
N TRP A 81 -3.36 -12.62 -1.17
CA TRP A 81 -4.29 -12.18 -2.22
C TRP A 81 -5.16 -10.97 -1.86
N ASN A 82 -5.59 -10.84 -0.59
CA ASN A 82 -6.44 -9.73 -0.17
C ASN A 82 -5.70 -8.42 0.12
N ASN A 83 -4.36 -8.41 0.05
CA ASN A 83 -3.63 -7.27 0.59
C ASN A 83 -3.70 -6.02 -0.31
N ILE A 84 -3.89 -6.18 -1.63
CA ILE A 84 -4.16 -5.03 -2.53
C ILE A 84 -5.52 -4.41 -2.21
N PHE A 85 -6.53 -5.26 -1.99
CA PHE A 85 -7.88 -4.83 -1.61
C PHE A 85 -7.86 -4.04 -0.30
N TYR A 86 -7.28 -4.61 0.77
CA TYR A 86 -7.18 -3.92 2.06
C TYR A 86 -6.31 -2.65 2.00
N MET A 87 -5.24 -2.67 1.22
CA MET A 87 -4.41 -1.47 0.98
C MET A 87 -5.23 -0.34 0.37
N LEU A 88 -5.99 -0.63 -0.70
CA LEU A 88 -6.84 0.36 -1.36
C LEU A 88 -7.98 0.82 -0.47
N GLU A 89 -8.66 -0.10 0.22
CA GLU A 89 -9.71 0.23 1.17
C GLU A 89 -9.20 1.17 2.28
N ARG A 90 -7.99 0.91 2.80
CA ARG A 90 -7.34 1.76 3.81
C ARG A 90 -7.01 3.14 3.25
N ILE A 91 -6.48 3.20 2.02
CA ILE A 91 -6.25 4.44 1.28
C ILE A 91 -7.53 5.17 0.94
N ILE A 92 -8.72 4.56 1.01
CA ILE A 92 -10.01 5.24 0.81
C ILE A 92 -10.61 5.68 2.15
N LYS A 93 -10.30 5.00 3.26
CA LYS A 93 -10.69 5.42 4.61
C LYS A 93 -9.83 6.55 5.18
N ILE A 94 -8.52 6.56 4.90
CA ILE A 94 -7.58 7.63 5.27
C ILE A 94 -7.75 9.00 4.55
N PRO A 95 -8.26 9.15 3.31
CA PRO A 95 -8.22 10.40 2.56
C PRO A 95 -9.04 11.52 3.16
N TYR A 96 -10.02 11.23 4.02
CA TYR A 96 -10.64 12.27 4.83
C TYR A 96 -9.62 12.99 5.76
N ALA A 97 -8.50 12.33 6.10
CA ALA A 97 -7.33 12.91 6.77
C ALA A 97 -6.40 13.63 5.81
N CYS A 98 -6.15 13.06 4.62
CA CYS A 98 -5.21 13.63 3.67
C CYS A 98 -5.75 14.80 2.84
N THR A 99 -7.07 14.99 2.70
CA THR A 99 -7.63 16.14 1.95
C THR A 99 -7.49 17.46 2.68
N HIS A 100 -7.46 17.48 4.02
CA HIS A 100 -7.09 18.67 4.81
C HIS A 100 -5.58 18.98 4.79
N VAL A 101 -4.75 18.04 4.32
CA VAL A 101 -3.30 18.27 4.08
C VAL A 101 -3.07 18.96 2.73
N ASN A 102 -4.11 19.12 1.91
CA ASN A 102 -3.97 19.55 0.52
C ASN A 102 -4.19 21.05 0.25
N THR A 103 -4.40 21.88 1.28
CA THR A 103 -4.40 23.35 1.13
C THR A 103 -3.25 24.05 1.83
N THR A 104 -2.34 23.33 2.50
CA THR A 104 -1.19 23.99 3.14
C THR A 104 0.04 23.11 3.25
N SER A 105 0.51 22.48 2.15
CA SER A 105 1.92 22.05 2.13
C SER A 105 2.56 21.63 0.81
N LEU A 106 2.48 22.49 -0.20
CA LEU A 106 3.65 22.72 -1.05
C LEU A 106 4.85 23.25 -0.21
N SER A 107 4.59 23.79 0.99
CA SER A 107 5.60 24.22 1.98
C SER A 107 6.32 23.08 2.74
N CYS A 108 5.70 21.92 3.02
CA CYS A 108 6.41 20.78 3.65
C CYS A 108 7.34 20.04 2.68
N LEU A 109 6.97 19.93 1.40
CA LEU A 109 7.89 19.39 0.38
C LEU A 109 9.09 20.33 0.16
N LEU A 110 8.91 21.64 0.28
CA LEU A 110 10.00 22.62 0.24
C LEU A 110 10.86 22.63 1.53
N LYS A 111 10.29 22.35 2.71
CA LYS A 111 11.08 22.27 3.96
C LYS A 111 11.93 21.00 4.08
N ILE A 112 11.54 19.89 3.45
CA ILE A 112 12.34 18.66 3.45
C ILE A 112 13.52 18.74 2.45
N GLY A 113 13.41 19.56 1.39
CA GLY A 113 14.52 19.81 0.45
C GLY A 113 15.54 20.85 0.91
N CYS A 114 15.22 21.71 1.89
CA CYS A 114 16.08 22.84 2.29
C CYS A 114 17.09 22.49 3.40
N SER A 115 17.00 21.32 4.03
CA SER A 115 17.91 20.90 5.11
C SER A 115 19.09 20.02 4.68
N LEU A 116 19.30 19.83 3.36
CA LEU A 116 20.39 19.01 2.79
C LEU A 116 21.29 19.78 1.78
N LYS A 117 21.42 21.10 1.96
CA LYS A 117 22.53 21.91 1.42
C LYS A 117 23.18 22.71 2.54
N LYS A 118 23.92 22.02 3.41
CA LYS A 118 25.16 22.49 4.02
C LYS A 118 26.08 21.29 4.15
#